data_AF-A0A0T5P5U6-F1
#
_entry.id   AF-A0A0T5P5U6-F1
#
_cell.length_a   1.000
_cell.length_b   1.000
_cell.length_c   1.000
_cell.angle_alpha   90.00
_cell.angle_beta   90.00
_cell.angle_gamma   90.00
#
_symmetry.space_group_name_H-M   'P 1'
#
loop_
_entity.id
_entity.type
_entity.pdbx_description
1 polymer ?
#
loop_
_entity_poly.entity_id
_entity_poly.type
_entity_poly.pdbx_seq_one_letter_code
_entity_poly.pdbx_strand_id
1 'polypeptide(L)'
;MSEQHLTDLLNGLQRIHWTFVEELPGDDYRYSGYWIVARPDGSRQLTLKFHGMSKCGGFCHPMDGAYACDVAEFPGIGVYFGSANEAWKNRLATFIEDVRRLPD
;
A
#
# COMPACT_ATOMS: atom_id res chain seq x y z
N MET A 1 -6.61 -6.19 10.59
CA MET A 1 -5.39 -6.41 9.78
C MET A 1 -4.24 -6.59 10.77
N SER A 2 -3.10 -7.14 10.36
CA SER A 2 -1.94 -7.28 11.23
C SER A 2 -0.80 -6.44 10.67
N GLU A 3 -0.01 -5.84 11.56
CA GLU A 3 1.30 -5.19 11.30
C GLU A 3 2.19 -5.99 10.33
N GLN A 4 1.99 -7.31 10.27
CA GLN A 4 2.61 -8.20 9.29
C GLN A 4 2.34 -7.80 7.83
N HIS A 5 1.13 -7.40 7.45
CA HIS A 5 0.82 -7.06 6.05
C HIS A 5 1.58 -5.80 5.61
N LEU A 6 1.65 -4.81 6.48
CA LEU A 6 2.40 -3.57 6.25
C LEU A 6 3.90 -3.87 6.15
N THR A 7 4.42 -4.73 7.04
CA THR A 7 5.80 -5.21 7.00
C THR A 7 6.11 -5.97 5.70
N ASP A 8 5.25 -6.89 5.29
CA ASP A 8 5.42 -7.66 4.06
C ASP A 8 5.40 -6.76 2.82
N LEU A 9 4.49 -5.77 2.79
CA LEU A 9 4.38 -4.78 1.73
C LEU A 9 5.67 -3.95 1.61
N LEU A 10 6.16 -3.41 2.73
CA LEU A 10 7.39 -2.63 2.77
C LEU A 10 8.59 -3.46 2.29
N ASN A 11 8.72 -4.69 2.78
CA ASN A 11 9.78 -5.61 2.37
C ASN A 11 9.70 -5.94 0.87
N GLY A 12 8.49 -6.12 0.33
CA GLY A 12 8.26 -6.36 -1.09
C GLY A 12 8.71 -5.18 -1.96
N LEU A 13 8.37 -3.96 -1.56
CA LEU A 13 8.77 -2.72 -2.25
C LEU A 13 10.30 -2.53 -2.21
N GLN A 14 10.93 -2.76 -1.06
CA GLN A 14 12.38 -2.65 -0.93
C GLN A 14 13.14 -3.61 -1.84
N ARG A 15 12.62 -4.84 -2.04
CA ARG A 15 13.23 -5.84 -2.94
C ARG A 15 13.27 -5.40 -4.40
N ILE A 16 12.35 -4.54 -4.81
CA ILE A 16 12.32 -3.97 -6.15
C ILE A 16 12.81 -2.52 -6.20
N HIS A 17 13.63 -2.12 -5.22
CA HIS A 17 14.24 -0.80 -5.11
C HIS A 17 13.23 0.35 -5.02
N TRP A 18 12.18 0.17 -4.22
CA TRP A 18 11.34 1.26 -3.73
C TRP A 18 11.54 1.38 -2.22
N THR A 19 11.91 2.57 -1.76
CA THR A 19 12.19 2.85 -0.34
C THR A 19 11.09 3.73 0.23
N PHE A 20 10.64 3.40 1.44
CA PHE A 20 9.77 4.28 2.21
C PHE A 20 10.46 5.61 2.52
N VAL A 21 9.73 6.69 2.29
CA VAL A 21 10.18 8.07 2.53
C VAL A 21 9.46 8.64 3.75
N GLU A 22 8.13 8.66 3.71
CA GLU A 22 7.30 9.22 4.77
C GLU A 22 5.89 8.63 4.76
N GLU A 23 5.22 8.74 5.91
CA GLU A 23 3.81 8.46 6.09
C GLU A 23 3.07 9.78 6.26
N LEU A 24 2.02 9.99 5.46
CA LEU A 24 1.16 11.16 5.52
C LEU A 24 -0.21 10.76 6.12
N PRO A 25 -0.86 11.67 6.86
CA PRO A 25 -2.17 11.41 7.45
C PRO A 25 -3.24 11.18 6.38
N GLY A 26 -4.27 10.42 6.75
CA GLY A 26 -5.44 10.17 5.93
C GLY A 26 -6.37 11.38 5.80
N ASP A 27 -7.56 11.14 5.26
CA ASP A 27 -8.62 12.15 5.12
C ASP A 27 -9.72 12.03 6.19
N ASP A 28 -9.45 11.23 7.24
CA ASP A 28 -10.36 10.88 8.34
C ASP A 28 -11.71 10.30 7.90
N TYR A 29 -11.83 9.87 6.63
CA TYR A 29 -13.09 9.40 6.06
C TYR A 29 -12.94 8.15 5.19
N ARG A 30 -12.14 8.22 4.14
CA ARG A 30 -11.91 7.11 3.19
C ARG A 30 -10.57 6.43 3.41
N TYR A 31 -9.53 7.22 3.61
CA TYR A 31 -8.16 6.79 3.62
C TYR A 31 -7.59 6.82 5.03
N SER A 32 -6.99 5.71 5.44
CA SER A 32 -6.26 5.60 6.71
C SER A 32 -5.00 6.46 6.72
N GLY A 33 -4.42 6.69 5.54
CA GLY A 33 -3.21 7.45 5.34
C GLY A 33 -2.56 7.13 4.01
N TYR A 34 -1.37 7.67 3.84
CA TYR A 34 -0.59 7.51 2.62
C TYR A 34 0.86 7.16 2.96
N TRP A 35 1.46 6.29 2.16
CA TRP A 35 2.91 6.13 2.16
C TRP A 35 3.50 6.74 0.90
N ILE A 36 4.53 7.53 1.10
CA ILE A 36 5.39 7.99 0.03
C ILE A 36 6.54 7.00 -0.09
N VAL A 37 6.71 6.45 -1.30
CA VAL A 37 7.84 5.59 -1.63
C VAL A 37 8.59 6.15 -2.82
N ALA A 38 9.91 6.06 -2.81
CA ALA A 38 10.75 6.60 -3.87
C ALA A 38 11.79 5.60 -4.34
N ARG A 39 12.30 5.81 -5.55
CA ARG A 39 13.55 5.18 -5.98
C ARG A 39 14.71 5.69 -5.13
N PRO A 40 15.77 4.89 -4.88
CA PRO A 40 16.90 5.31 -4.06
C PRO A 40 17.63 6.57 -4.56
N ASP A 41 17.58 6.83 -5.86
CA ASP A 41 18.17 8.02 -6.50
C ASP A 41 17.25 9.24 -6.48
N GLY A 42 16.04 9.12 -5.92
CA GLY A 42 15.02 10.17 -5.89
C GLY A 42 14.44 10.51 -7.27
N SER A 43 14.77 9.75 -8.32
CA SER A 43 14.30 10.00 -9.69
C SER A 43 12.77 9.94 -9.80
N ARG A 44 12.15 9.16 -8.91
CA ARG A 44 10.72 8.91 -8.94
C ARG A 44 10.14 8.61 -7.58
N GLN A 45 8.90 9.06 -7.41
CA GLN A 45 8.08 8.86 -6.22
C GLN A 45 6.71 8.28 -6.61
N LEU A 46 6.16 7.44 -5.73
CA LEU A 46 4.80 6.93 -5.79
C LEU A 46 4.12 7.15 -4.44
N THR A 47 2.80 7.29 -4.49
CA THR A 47 1.95 7.46 -3.33
C THR A 47 1.07 6.23 -3.18
N LEU A 48 1.24 5.46 -2.11
CA LEU A 48 0.35 4.37 -1.77
C LEU A 48 -0.77 4.91 -0.88
N LYS A 49 -2.01 4.84 -1.35
CA LYS A 49 -3.19 5.24 -0.58
C LYS A 49 -3.76 4.03 0.14
N PHE A 50 -3.98 4.13 1.44
CA PHE A 50 -4.49 3.03 2.25
C PHE A 50 -5.97 3.21 2.53
N HIS A 51 -6.78 2.24 2.16
CA HIS A 51 -8.24 2.29 2.33
C HIS A 51 -8.63 1.80 3.72
N GLY A 52 -9.26 2.69 4.49
CA GLY A 52 -9.66 2.45 5.87
C GLY A 52 -11.16 2.48 6.12
N MET A 53 -11.96 2.91 5.13
CA MET A 53 -13.39 3.10 5.31
C MET A 53 -14.11 1.79 5.67
N SER A 54 -14.75 1.77 6.83
CA SER A 54 -15.65 0.69 7.23
C SER A 54 -16.79 0.51 6.21
N LYS A 55 -17.23 -0.73 6.01
CA LYS A 55 -18.38 -1.07 5.14
C LYS A 55 -19.67 -0.31 5.51
N CYS A 56 -19.79 0.12 6.76
CA CYS A 56 -20.95 0.88 7.26
C CYS A 56 -20.77 2.41 7.18
N GLY A 57 -19.64 2.90 6.65
CA GLY A 57 -19.42 4.31 6.29
C GLY A 57 -19.31 5.32 7.43
N GLY A 58 -19.15 4.89 8.68
CA GLY A 58 -19.09 5.77 9.85
C GLY A 58 -17.74 5.89 10.55
N PHE A 59 -16.72 5.14 10.11
CA PHE A 59 -15.39 5.15 10.73
C PHE A 59 -14.32 4.79 9.69
N CYS A 60 -13.26 5.58 9.64
CA CYS A 60 -12.04 5.24 8.93
C CYS A 60 -11.05 4.64 9.93
N HIS A 61 -10.64 3.40 9.70
CA HIS A 61 -9.63 2.78 10.55
C HIS A 61 -8.27 3.48 10.40
N PRO A 62 -7.43 3.50 11.45
CA PRO A 62 -6.02 3.86 11.34
C PRO A 62 -5.28 2.94 10.35
N MET A 63 -4.03 3.29 10.03
CA MET A 63 -3.23 2.62 8.99
C MET A 63 -3.15 1.09 9.17
N ASP A 64 -2.92 0.62 10.40
CA ASP A 64 -2.90 -0.79 10.81
C ASP A 64 -4.26 -1.51 10.73
N GLY A 65 -5.34 -0.74 10.48
CA GLY A 65 -6.68 -1.24 10.20
C GLY A 65 -7.12 -1.09 8.74
N ALA A 66 -6.25 -0.57 7.85
CA ALA A 66 -6.53 -0.53 6.42
C ALA A 66 -6.81 -1.94 5.87
N TYR A 67 -7.67 -2.02 4.85
CA TYR A 67 -8.06 -3.28 4.20
C TYR A 67 -7.52 -3.42 2.78
N ALA A 68 -6.95 -2.37 2.21
CA ALA A 68 -6.33 -2.38 0.89
C ALA A 68 -5.38 -1.20 0.73
N CYS A 69 -4.50 -1.25 -0.26
CA CYS A 69 -3.82 -0.07 -0.79
C CYS A 69 -3.83 -0.03 -2.32
N ASP A 70 -3.75 1.17 -2.89
CA ASP A 70 -3.56 1.40 -4.33
C ASP A 70 -2.53 2.48 -4.60
N VAL A 71 -1.91 2.42 -5.78
CA VAL A 71 -0.96 3.43 -6.25
C VAL A 71 -1.75 4.64 -6.77
N ALA A 72 -1.59 5.81 -6.15
CA ALA A 72 -2.37 6.99 -6.47
C ALA A 72 -2.24 7.42 -7.93
N GLU A 73 -1.01 7.33 -8.44
CA GLU A 73 -0.63 7.75 -9.79
C GLU A 73 -1.11 6.75 -10.87
N PHE A 74 -1.43 5.51 -10.49
CA PHE A 74 -1.80 4.44 -11.40
C PHE A 74 -3.10 3.75 -10.97
N PRO A 75 -4.26 4.36 -11.27
CA PRO A 75 -5.56 3.77 -10.99
C PRO A 75 -5.66 2.36 -11.57
N GLY A 76 -5.94 1.37 -10.73
CA GLY A 76 -6.02 -0.04 -11.10
C GLY A 76 -4.87 -0.89 -10.60
N ILE A 77 -3.77 -0.30 -10.12
CA ILE A 77 -2.72 -1.03 -9.41
C ILE A 77 -2.96 -0.91 -7.91
N GLY A 78 -3.34 -2.02 -7.29
CA GLY A 78 -3.65 -2.08 -5.87
C GLY A 78 -3.76 -3.52 -5.36
N VAL A 79 -3.79 -3.67 -4.04
CA VAL A 79 -3.88 -4.96 -3.37
C VAL A 79 -4.82 -4.89 -2.17
N TYR A 80 -5.63 -5.94 -2.01
CA TYR A 80 -6.51 -6.10 -0.86
C TYR A 80 -5.82 -6.92 0.25
N PHE A 81 -5.81 -6.39 1.47
CA PHE A 81 -5.33 -7.03 2.67
C PHE A 81 -6.41 -7.99 3.19
N GLY A 82 -6.35 -9.25 2.74
CA GLY A 82 -7.21 -10.33 3.24
C GLY A 82 -6.59 -11.06 4.43
N SER A 83 -6.90 -12.34 4.58
CA SER A 83 -6.24 -13.19 5.58
C SER A 83 -4.75 -13.39 5.26
N ALA A 84 -3.90 -13.36 6.29
CA ALA A 84 -2.46 -13.62 6.19
C ALA A 84 -2.18 -15.11 5.92
N ASN A 85 -2.42 -15.55 4.69
CA ASN A 85 -2.22 -16.93 4.23
C ASN A 85 -1.50 -16.94 2.86
N GLU A 86 -1.38 -18.11 2.22
CA GLU A 86 -0.77 -18.20 0.89
C GLU A 86 -1.44 -17.29 -0.16
N ALA A 87 -2.76 -17.05 -0.03
CA ALA A 87 -3.45 -16.12 -0.93
C ALA A 87 -3.04 -14.65 -0.71
N TRP A 88 -2.60 -14.28 0.50
CA TRP A 88 -1.96 -12.98 0.72
C TRP A 88 -0.62 -12.90 0.00
N LYS A 89 0.27 -13.88 0.20
CA LYS A 89 1.60 -13.90 -0.43
C LYS A 89 1.52 -13.80 -1.95
N ASN A 90 0.59 -14.54 -2.58
CA ASN A 90 0.39 -14.51 -4.02
C ASN A 90 -0.11 -13.14 -4.51
N ARG A 91 -1.09 -12.54 -3.81
CA ARG A 91 -1.60 -11.20 -4.16
C ARG A 91 -0.54 -10.13 -3.99
N LEU A 92 0.24 -10.20 -2.91
CA LEU A 92 1.36 -9.30 -2.68
C LEU A 92 2.40 -9.44 -3.79
N ALA A 93 2.79 -10.66 -4.16
CA ALA A 93 3.75 -10.89 -5.24
C ALA A 93 3.27 -10.31 -6.58
N THR A 94 1.99 -10.51 -6.93
CA THR A 94 1.39 -9.89 -8.13
C THR A 94 1.46 -8.37 -8.06
N PHE A 95 1.05 -7.78 -6.94
CA PHE A 95 1.08 -6.33 -6.75
C PHE A 95 2.50 -5.75 -6.86
N ILE A 96 3.49 -6.40 -6.25
CA ILE A 96 4.90 -5.98 -6.33
C ILE A 96 5.41 -6.05 -7.78
N GLU A 97 5.05 -7.10 -8.52
CA GLU A 97 5.41 -7.21 -9.94
C GLU A 97 4.71 -6.16 -10.82
N ASP A 98 3.46 -5.81 -10.51
CA ASP A 98 2.74 -4.73 -11.20
C ASP A 98 3.40 -3.37 -10.93
N VAL A 99 3.78 -3.07 -9.68
CA VAL A 99 4.53 -1.87 -9.31
C VAL A 99 5.91 -1.83 -9.98
N ARG A 100 6.60 -2.97 -10.10
CA ARG A 100 7.89 -3.07 -10.79
C ARG A 100 7.80 -2.70 -12.26
N ARG A 101 6.67 -2.97 -12.91
CA ARG A 101 6.44 -2.72 -14.35
C ARG A 101 5.95 -1.32 -14.65
N LEU A 102 5.75 -0.48 -13.64
CA LEU A 102 5.35 0.91 -13.86
C LEU A 102 6.41 1.63 -14.71
N PRO A 103 5.98 2.33 -15.78
CA PRO A 103 6.89 2.99 -16.71
C PRO A 103 7.65 4.10 -15.98
N ASP A 104 8.98 4.15 -16.06
CA ASP A 104 9.82 5.15 -15.36
C ASP A 104 9.35 6.60 -15.54
#